data_AF-A0A9P5VA65-F1
#
_entry.id   AF-A0A9P5VA65-F1
#
_cell.length_a   1.000
_cell.length_b   1.000
_cell.length_c   1.000
_cell.angle_alpha   90.00
_cell.angle_beta   90.00
_cell.angle_gamma   90.00
#
_symmetry.space_group_name_H-M   'P 1'
#
loop_
_entity.id
_entity.type
_entity.pdbx_description
1 polymer ?
#
loop_
_entity_poly.entity_id
_entity_poly.type
_entity_poly.pdbx_seq_one_letter_code
_entity_poly.pdbx_strand_id
1 'polypeptide(L)'
;MQPTPHRWTIYAVFMFLVALTIPTLLKQSTERDSTITRLLQRFTGTTMTTTETYEQSKSRWGFDVNLVRRASYEDLEFDFTGPTHLLTPVTSTKVTIELTPLPGFHYPVIQARGKNKSTPVASVDTDWEPASMKGSNVQTTFTRTNMATTDDKLADYTSFLSGLILSSSYTYELIGTTDVIVRLSVPGASMLPYGDSAPKKDITISGIGVSTSITLGGFEGFKTLEVVDLPTLQKTGATGYALTLNLNFKSPSPEITMRFGDVTLRAVNSAGAAVGTILLRDWTVKPGNDNPVTAVLTGDSAEGLQVVSTLTTTGDTFTLSGFKGSSKNLGVAGALAGVKIDLFIPAAKEV
;
A
#
# COMPACT_ATOMS: atom_id res chain seq x y z
N MET A 1 -6.78 27.97 -6.11
CA MET A 1 -6.79 26.84 -7.06
C MET A 1 -7.20 25.60 -6.29
N GLN A 2 -8.06 24.74 -6.83
CA GLN A 2 -8.31 23.42 -6.23
C GLN A 2 -7.24 22.43 -6.71
N PRO A 3 -6.77 21.49 -5.88
CA PRO A 3 -5.84 20.45 -6.32
C PRO A 3 -6.55 19.46 -7.23
N THR A 4 -5.96 19.15 -8.38
CA THR A 4 -6.39 18.07 -9.27
C THR A 4 -5.99 16.71 -8.69
N PRO A 5 -6.86 15.70 -8.67
CA PRO A 5 -6.50 14.36 -8.18
C PRO A 5 -5.53 13.67 -9.14
N HIS A 6 -4.44 13.12 -8.61
CA HIS A 6 -3.46 12.33 -9.37
C HIS A 6 -4.05 10.92 -9.62
N ARG A 7 -4.07 10.47 -10.89
CA ARG A 7 -4.73 9.23 -11.34
C ARG A 7 -3.76 8.06 -11.50
N TRP A 8 -4.22 6.82 -11.30
CA TRP A 8 -3.33 5.65 -11.14
C TRP A 8 -3.74 4.36 -11.92
N THR A 9 -3.74 4.39 -13.26
CA THR A 9 -4.37 3.39 -14.16
C THR A 9 -3.71 1.99 -14.35
N ILE A 10 -4.58 0.94 -14.36
CA ILE A 10 -4.53 -0.39 -15.04
C ILE A 10 -6.01 -0.94 -15.06
N TYR A 11 -6.42 -2.25 -15.15
CA TYR A 11 -7.89 -2.66 -15.04
C TYR A 11 -8.26 -4.13 -14.55
N ALA A 12 -9.20 -4.39 -13.57
CA ALA A 12 -9.78 -5.76 -13.24
C ALA A 12 -11.24 -6.03 -12.61
N VAL A 13 -12.38 -6.24 -13.34
CA VAL A 13 -13.35 -7.42 -13.44
C VAL A 13 -14.58 -7.21 -14.36
N PHE A 14 -14.74 -8.01 -15.44
CA PHE A 14 -16.03 -8.29 -16.13
C PHE A 14 -16.58 -9.72 -15.87
N MET A 15 -17.91 -9.84 -15.71
CA MET A 15 -18.66 -11.09 -15.67
C MET A 15 -20.12 -10.83 -16.13
N PHE A 16 -20.56 -11.38 -17.28
CA PHE A 16 -21.96 -11.18 -17.74
C PHE A 16 -22.54 -12.24 -18.69
N LEU A 17 -21.77 -12.77 -19.65
CA LEU A 17 -22.37 -13.37 -20.86
C LEU A 17 -22.90 -14.82 -20.75
N VAL A 18 -22.67 -15.54 -19.65
CA VAL A 18 -23.09 -16.96 -19.50
C VAL A 18 -24.34 -17.12 -18.62
N ALA A 19 -24.54 -16.26 -17.62
CA ALA A 19 -25.60 -16.42 -16.63
C ALA A 19 -26.88 -15.60 -16.95
N LEU A 20 -26.74 -14.31 -17.28
CA LEU A 20 -27.88 -13.40 -17.52
C LEU A 20 -28.50 -13.55 -18.92
N THR A 21 -27.85 -14.30 -19.80
CA THR A 21 -28.28 -14.54 -21.17
C THR A 21 -29.30 -15.66 -21.30
N ILE A 22 -29.32 -16.67 -20.42
CA ILE A 22 -30.20 -17.84 -20.57
C ILE A 22 -31.70 -17.44 -20.56
N PRO A 23 -32.22 -16.64 -19.60
CA PRO A 23 -33.63 -16.23 -19.62
C PRO A 23 -33.94 -15.18 -20.69
N THR A 24 -32.94 -14.40 -21.11
CA THR A 24 -33.15 -13.14 -21.86
C THR A 24 -32.92 -13.30 -23.37
N LEU A 25 -31.90 -14.05 -23.80
CA LEU A 25 -31.74 -14.50 -25.20
C LEU A 25 -32.85 -15.49 -25.61
N LEU A 26 -33.57 -16.07 -24.65
CA LEU A 26 -34.73 -16.94 -24.92
C LEU A 26 -35.90 -16.19 -25.59
N LYS A 27 -35.90 -14.85 -25.66
CA LYS A 27 -37.04 -14.04 -26.12
C LYS A 27 -36.85 -13.21 -27.40
N GLN A 28 -35.64 -12.96 -27.90
CA GLN A 28 -35.45 -12.10 -29.09
C GLN A 28 -34.30 -12.52 -30.02
N SER A 29 -34.52 -12.29 -31.33
CA SER A 29 -33.61 -12.47 -32.49
C SER A 29 -33.32 -13.91 -32.96
N THR A 30 -33.00 -14.00 -34.26
CA THR A 30 -32.90 -15.24 -35.06
C THR A 30 -31.47 -15.78 -35.23
N GLU A 31 -30.43 -15.05 -34.82
CA GLU A 31 -29.01 -15.47 -34.93
C GLU A 31 -28.54 -16.35 -33.75
N ARG A 32 -29.47 -17.18 -33.24
CA ARG A 32 -29.37 -17.82 -31.93
C ARG A 32 -28.34 -18.95 -31.88
N ASP A 33 -28.31 -19.80 -32.90
CA ASP A 33 -27.60 -21.07 -32.83
C ASP A 33 -26.08 -20.90 -33.04
N SER A 34 -25.65 -20.04 -33.95
CA SER A 34 -24.22 -19.80 -34.21
C SER A 34 -23.45 -19.33 -32.97
N THR A 35 -24.05 -18.46 -32.17
CA THR A 35 -23.40 -17.84 -31.00
C THR A 35 -23.38 -18.79 -29.81
N ILE A 36 -24.47 -19.51 -29.56
CA ILE A 36 -24.55 -20.53 -28.49
C ILE A 36 -23.63 -21.72 -28.82
N THR A 37 -23.63 -22.19 -30.06
CA THR A 37 -22.73 -23.28 -30.51
C THR A 37 -21.25 -22.88 -30.42
N ARG A 38 -20.87 -21.65 -30.81
CA ARG A 38 -19.49 -21.14 -30.62
C ARG A 38 -19.05 -21.13 -29.16
N LEU A 39 -19.95 -20.81 -28.24
CA LEU A 39 -19.67 -20.85 -26.79
C LEU A 39 -19.48 -22.30 -26.33
N LEU A 40 -20.45 -23.17 -26.62
CA LEU A 40 -20.43 -24.57 -26.19
C LEU A 40 -19.25 -25.35 -26.78
N GLN A 41 -18.87 -25.11 -28.03
CA GLN A 41 -17.72 -25.77 -28.68
C GLN A 41 -16.39 -25.38 -28.02
N ARG A 42 -16.22 -24.12 -27.59
CA ARG A 42 -15.07 -23.70 -26.77
C ARG A 42 -15.08 -24.33 -25.36
N PHE A 43 -16.26 -24.64 -24.79
CA PHE A 43 -16.36 -25.37 -23.52
C PHE A 43 -16.10 -26.88 -23.66
N THR A 44 -16.53 -27.52 -24.75
CA THR A 44 -16.31 -28.96 -25.02
C THR A 44 -14.95 -29.28 -25.64
N GLY A 45 -14.16 -28.27 -26.01
CA GLY A 45 -12.82 -28.45 -26.59
C GLY A 45 -12.81 -28.84 -28.08
N THR A 46 -13.90 -28.58 -28.81
CA THR A 46 -13.95 -28.82 -30.26
C THR A 46 -13.32 -27.66 -31.02
N THR A 47 -12.38 -27.98 -31.92
CA THR A 47 -11.55 -26.98 -32.62
C THR A 47 -12.34 -26.19 -33.66
N MET A 48 -12.30 -24.86 -33.56
CA MET A 48 -12.88 -23.98 -34.59
C MET A 48 -11.88 -23.69 -35.71
N THR A 49 -12.32 -23.87 -36.95
CA THR A 49 -11.64 -23.46 -38.19
C THR A 49 -11.88 -21.97 -38.50
N THR A 50 -11.75 -21.10 -37.49
CA THR A 50 -11.96 -19.64 -37.62
C THR A 50 -10.67 -18.88 -37.32
N THR A 51 -10.25 -18.02 -38.24
CA THR A 51 -8.92 -17.38 -38.30
C THR A 51 -8.67 -16.26 -37.28
N GLU A 52 -9.56 -16.05 -36.29
CA GLU A 52 -9.34 -15.07 -35.22
C GLU A 52 -8.60 -15.71 -34.03
N THR A 53 -7.40 -15.23 -33.76
CA THR A 53 -6.57 -15.69 -32.64
C THR A 53 -7.09 -15.16 -31.30
N TYR A 54 -6.79 -15.90 -30.22
CA TYR A 54 -7.17 -15.54 -28.85
C TYR A 54 -6.76 -14.11 -28.47
N GLU A 55 -5.55 -13.67 -28.82
CA GLU A 55 -5.04 -12.32 -28.52
C GLU A 55 -5.79 -11.20 -29.29
N GLN A 56 -6.30 -11.47 -30.51
CA GLN A 56 -7.16 -10.54 -31.24
C GLN A 56 -8.53 -10.39 -30.55
N SER A 57 -9.05 -11.45 -29.94
CA SER A 57 -10.28 -11.40 -29.12
C SER A 57 -10.10 -10.77 -27.73
N LYS A 58 -8.85 -10.49 -27.32
CA LYS A 58 -8.47 -10.00 -25.98
C LYS A 58 -8.21 -8.50 -25.96
N SER A 59 -7.60 -7.96 -27.01
CA SER A 59 -7.38 -6.51 -27.16
C SER A 59 -8.66 -5.71 -27.46
N ARG A 60 -9.68 -6.35 -28.04
CA ARG A 60 -10.91 -5.69 -28.54
C ARG A 60 -12.01 -5.50 -27.48
N TRP A 61 -11.82 -6.01 -26.26
CA TRP A 61 -12.83 -6.07 -25.19
C TRP A 61 -12.33 -5.55 -23.84
N GLY A 62 -11.45 -4.54 -23.85
CA GLY A 62 -11.02 -3.82 -22.65
C GLY A 62 -12.12 -2.95 -22.06
N PHE A 63 -13.11 -3.58 -21.41
CA PHE A 63 -14.20 -2.90 -20.73
C PHE A 63 -13.89 -2.72 -19.25
N ASP A 64 -13.90 -1.47 -18.81
CA ASP A 64 -13.79 -1.07 -17.40
C ASP A 64 -15.17 -1.22 -16.73
N VAL A 65 -15.35 -2.26 -15.92
CA VAL A 65 -16.64 -2.59 -15.31
C VAL A 65 -16.46 -2.61 -13.80
N ASN A 66 -17.09 -1.64 -13.13
CA ASN A 66 -17.00 -1.39 -11.67
C ASN A 66 -17.65 -2.49 -10.81
N LEU A 67 -17.09 -3.70 -10.89
CA LEU A 67 -17.41 -4.84 -10.03
C LEU A 67 -16.63 -4.82 -8.72
N VAL A 68 -15.47 -4.18 -8.63
CA VAL A 68 -14.86 -3.84 -7.32
C VAL A 68 -15.58 -2.60 -6.81
N ARG A 69 -16.22 -2.73 -5.64
CA ARG A 69 -16.86 -1.61 -4.93
C ARG A 69 -15.89 -0.91 -4.00
N ARG A 70 -15.01 -1.68 -3.36
CA ARG A 70 -14.02 -1.26 -2.37
C ARG A 70 -12.87 -2.26 -2.33
N ALA A 71 -11.69 -1.77 -1.94
CA ALA A 71 -10.59 -2.60 -1.47
C ALA A 71 -10.05 -2.01 -0.15
N SER A 72 -9.58 -2.88 0.75
CA SER A 72 -8.90 -2.51 2.00
C SER A 72 -7.78 -3.49 2.32
N TYR A 73 -6.84 -3.05 3.14
CA TYR A 73 -5.69 -3.83 3.60
C TYR A 73 -5.71 -3.98 5.11
N GLU A 74 -5.09 -5.04 5.60
CA GLU A 74 -4.74 -5.24 7.01
C GLU A 74 -3.22 -5.51 7.08
N ASP A 75 -2.58 -5.00 8.13
CA ASP A 75 -1.13 -5.02 8.38
C ASP A 75 -0.29 -4.65 7.13
N LEU A 76 -0.57 -3.50 6.51
CA LEU A 76 0.12 -3.03 5.32
C LEU A 76 1.50 -2.47 5.70
N GLU A 77 2.57 -3.20 5.41
CA GLU A 77 3.95 -2.74 5.64
C GLU A 77 4.55 -2.13 4.37
N PHE A 78 5.21 -0.97 4.53
CA PHE A 78 6.17 -0.40 3.57
C PHE A 78 7.57 -0.41 4.16
N ASP A 79 8.52 -1.06 3.48
CA ASP A 79 9.91 -1.16 3.91
C ASP A 79 10.81 -0.25 3.04
N PHE A 80 11.24 0.88 3.58
CA PHE A 80 12.09 1.85 2.88
C PHE A 80 13.59 1.62 3.13
N THR A 81 13.97 0.55 3.86
CA THR A 81 15.37 0.23 4.20
C THR A 81 16.17 -0.37 3.04
N GLY A 82 15.53 -0.62 1.90
CA GLY A 82 16.13 -1.21 0.71
C GLY A 82 17.29 -0.39 0.08
N PRO A 83 18.17 -1.04 -0.72
CA PRO A 83 19.36 -0.42 -1.28
C PRO A 83 19.08 0.56 -2.44
N THR A 84 17.82 0.67 -2.89
CA THR A 84 17.38 1.62 -3.92
C THR A 84 16.10 2.30 -3.46
N HIS A 85 15.96 3.59 -3.78
CA HIS A 85 14.77 4.37 -3.47
C HIS A 85 13.63 4.15 -4.48
N LEU A 86 13.88 3.44 -5.58
CA LEU A 86 12.91 3.12 -6.63
C LEU A 86 12.16 1.81 -6.41
N LEU A 87 12.58 0.98 -5.43
CA LEU A 87 11.88 -0.25 -5.04
C LEU A 87 11.61 -0.22 -3.54
N THR A 88 10.33 -0.17 -3.16
CA THR A 88 9.88 -0.29 -1.77
C THR A 88 9.20 -1.65 -1.61
N PRO A 89 9.84 -2.63 -0.93
CA PRO A 89 9.17 -3.85 -0.53
C PRO A 89 7.88 -3.57 0.25
N VAL A 90 6.82 -4.31 -0.07
CA VAL A 90 5.50 -4.20 0.56
C VAL A 90 4.92 -5.58 0.88
N THR A 91 4.16 -5.66 1.97
CA THR A 91 3.38 -6.84 2.38
C THR A 91 2.04 -6.44 2.97
N SER A 92 1.04 -7.32 2.88
CA SER A 92 -0.19 -7.24 3.67
C SER A 92 -0.64 -8.64 4.07
N THR A 93 -0.97 -8.81 5.36
CA THR A 93 -1.45 -10.09 5.91
C THR A 93 -2.85 -10.46 5.41
N LYS A 94 -3.62 -9.48 4.92
CA LYS A 94 -4.96 -9.68 4.34
C LYS A 94 -5.40 -8.48 3.51
N VAL A 95 -5.66 -8.73 2.23
CA VAL A 95 -6.40 -7.84 1.32
C VAL A 95 -7.86 -8.28 1.31
N THR A 96 -8.80 -7.36 1.53
CA THR A 96 -10.23 -7.60 1.30
C THR A 96 -10.71 -6.77 0.11
N ILE A 97 -11.31 -7.42 -0.88
CA ILE A 97 -11.90 -6.80 -2.07
C ILE A 97 -13.41 -7.07 -2.04
N GLU A 98 -14.20 -6.02 -1.87
CA GLU A 98 -15.66 -6.10 -1.95
C GLU A 98 -16.09 -6.08 -3.42
N LEU A 99 -16.65 -7.19 -3.90
CA LEU A 99 -17.27 -7.23 -5.23
C LEU A 99 -18.74 -6.77 -5.20
N THR A 100 -19.25 -6.33 -6.35
CA THR A 100 -20.68 -6.09 -6.58
C THR A 100 -21.43 -7.42 -6.47
N PRO A 101 -22.36 -7.56 -5.50
CA PRO A 101 -23.05 -8.82 -5.27
C PRO A 101 -24.00 -9.15 -6.42
N LEU A 102 -23.92 -10.38 -6.92
CA LEU A 102 -24.81 -10.92 -7.95
C LEU A 102 -25.81 -11.90 -7.32
N PRO A 103 -27.13 -11.67 -7.40
CA PRO A 103 -28.13 -12.56 -6.81
C PRO A 103 -27.99 -14.01 -7.31
N GLY A 104 -27.94 -14.97 -6.37
CA GLY A 104 -27.82 -16.39 -6.66
C GLY A 104 -26.45 -16.84 -7.19
N PHE A 105 -25.44 -15.96 -7.25
CA PHE A 105 -24.12 -16.29 -7.77
C PHE A 105 -23.03 -16.23 -6.69
N HIS A 106 -22.32 -17.34 -6.52
CA HIS A 106 -21.08 -17.40 -5.76
C HIS A 106 -19.92 -17.55 -6.74
N TYR A 107 -18.97 -16.61 -6.73
CA TYR A 107 -17.73 -16.75 -7.47
C TYR A 107 -16.83 -17.76 -6.71
N PRO A 108 -16.37 -18.88 -7.30
CA PRO A 108 -15.47 -19.81 -6.61
C PRO A 108 -14.02 -19.44 -6.89
N VAL A 109 -13.60 -18.23 -6.50
CA VAL A 109 -12.21 -17.77 -6.64
C VAL A 109 -11.34 -18.51 -5.62
N ILE A 110 -10.27 -19.15 -6.08
CA ILE A 110 -9.35 -19.93 -5.24
C ILE A 110 -7.91 -19.37 -5.19
N GLN A 111 -7.51 -18.59 -6.20
CA GLN A 111 -6.26 -17.84 -6.22
C GLN A 111 -6.43 -16.53 -6.98
N ALA A 112 -5.62 -15.53 -6.64
CA ALA A 112 -5.54 -14.24 -7.32
C ALA A 112 -4.08 -13.82 -7.50
N ARG A 113 -3.80 -12.96 -8.48
CA ARG A 113 -2.55 -12.19 -8.54
C ARG A 113 -2.77 -10.80 -9.13
N GLY A 114 -2.18 -9.79 -8.51
CA GLY A 114 -2.09 -8.44 -9.08
C GLY A 114 -1.07 -8.40 -10.21
N LYS A 115 -1.35 -7.59 -11.23
CA LYS A 115 -0.51 -7.38 -12.41
C LYS A 115 -0.57 -5.95 -12.88
N ASN A 116 0.58 -5.41 -13.28
CA ASN A 116 0.69 -4.09 -13.83
C ASN A 116 1.36 -4.06 -15.21
N LYS A 117 1.03 -3.02 -15.99
CA LYS A 117 1.58 -2.68 -17.30
C LYS A 117 1.84 -1.18 -17.48
N SER A 118 1.61 -0.38 -16.45
CA SER A 118 1.81 1.07 -16.43
C SER A 118 2.26 1.54 -15.05
N THR A 119 3.20 2.49 -15.00
CA THR A 119 3.59 3.21 -13.79
C THR A 119 3.03 4.64 -13.84
N PRO A 120 1.79 4.87 -13.38
CA PRO A 120 1.26 6.23 -13.25
C PRO A 120 2.13 7.05 -12.30
N VAL A 121 2.58 6.39 -11.24
CA VAL A 121 3.47 6.88 -10.18
C VAL A 121 4.31 5.73 -9.63
N ALA A 122 3.68 4.59 -9.34
CA ALA A 122 4.35 3.33 -8.97
C ALA A 122 3.54 2.11 -9.49
N SER A 123 4.09 0.91 -9.30
CA SER A 123 3.50 -0.37 -9.72
C SER A 123 3.80 -1.50 -8.72
N VAL A 124 2.80 -2.33 -8.42
CA VAL A 124 2.98 -3.61 -7.72
C VAL A 124 2.49 -4.73 -8.63
N ASP A 125 3.34 -5.73 -8.85
CA ASP A 125 2.95 -7.07 -9.30
C ASP A 125 2.89 -8.00 -8.09
N THR A 126 2.04 -9.03 -8.10
CA THR A 126 2.07 -10.10 -7.08
C THR A 126 2.21 -11.46 -7.74
N ASP A 127 2.71 -12.43 -6.99
CA ASP A 127 2.60 -13.84 -7.34
C ASP A 127 1.17 -14.37 -7.14
N TRP A 128 0.96 -15.65 -7.48
CA TRP A 128 -0.30 -16.36 -7.30
C TRP A 128 -0.57 -16.68 -5.83
N GLU A 129 -1.37 -15.86 -5.18
CA GLU A 129 -1.73 -15.96 -3.77
C GLU A 129 -3.03 -16.74 -3.58
N PRO A 130 -3.18 -17.54 -2.49
CA PRO A 130 -4.44 -18.16 -2.13
C PRO A 130 -5.55 -17.10 -1.96
N ALA A 131 -6.74 -17.41 -2.47
CA ALA A 131 -7.92 -16.57 -2.30
C ALA A 131 -9.06 -17.39 -1.70
N SER A 132 -9.84 -16.75 -0.86
CA SER A 132 -11.06 -17.27 -0.25
C SER A 132 -12.21 -16.29 -0.46
N MET A 133 -13.45 -16.76 -0.35
CA MET A 133 -14.63 -15.92 -0.55
C MET A 133 -15.70 -16.09 0.52
N LYS A 134 -16.28 -14.96 0.93
CA LYS A 134 -17.37 -14.87 1.90
C LYS A 134 -18.42 -13.89 1.40
N GLY A 135 -19.51 -14.41 0.84
CA GLY A 135 -20.51 -13.59 0.15
C GLY A 135 -19.92 -12.97 -1.12
N SER A 136 -19.92 -11.64 -1.21
CA SER A 136 -19.29 -10.87 -2.28
C SER A 136 -17.85 -10.45 -2.00
N ASN A 137 -17.29 -10.76 -0.82
CA ASN A 137 -15.93 -10.37 -0.47
C ASN A 137 -14.94 -11.45 -0.91
N VAL A 138 -13.92 -11.06 -1.67
CA VAL A 138 -12.69 -11.83 -1.90
C VAL A 138 -11.69 -11.46 -0.82
N GLN A 139 -11.06 -12.45 -0.22
CA GLN A 139 -9.97 -12.26 0.76
C GLN A 139 -8.75 -13.07 0.32
N THR A 140 -7.61 -12.38 0.22
CA THR A 140 -6.33 -12.92 -0.25
C THR A 140 -5.17 -12.20 0.47
N THR A 141 -3.94 -12.50 0.10
CA THR A 141 -2.71 -11.96 0.68
C THR A 141 -1.85 -11.31 -0.40
N PHE A 142 -0.80 -10.61 -0.02
CA PHE A 142 0.42 -10.59 -0.83
C PHE A 142 1.65 -10.75 0.05
N THR A 143 2.40 -11.80 -0.21
CA THR A 143 3.76 -11.99 0.27
C THR A 143 4.69 -10.91 -0.28
N ARG A 144 5.91 -10.83 0.26
CA ARG A 144 6.82 -9.68 0.09
C ARG A 144 7.21 -9.44 -1.36
N THR A 145 6.49 -8.52 -2.00
CA THR A 145 6.73 -8.02 -3.36
C THR A 145 7.32 -6.61 -3.31
N ASN A 146 7.71 -6.05 -4.45
CA ASN A 146 8.23 -4.69 -4.55
C ASN A 146 7.21 -3.77 -5.21
N MET A 147 6.87 -2.67 -4.53
CA MET A 147 6.30 -1.49 -5.18
C MET A 147 7.43 -0.74 -5.89
N ALA A 148 7.43 -0.78 -7.21
CA ALA A 148 8.42 -0.12 -8.06
C ALA A 148 7.94 1.26 -8.53
N THR A 149 8.82 2.25 -8.52
CA THR A 149 8.62 3.58 -9.12
C THR A 149 9.79 3.89 -10.07
N THR A 150 9.71 4.99 -10.80
CA THR A 150 10.72 5.44 -11.78
C THR A 150 11.13 6.88 -11.50
N ASP A 151 12.32 7.29 -11.95
CA ASP A 151 12.87 8.63 -11.61
C ASP A 151 11.97 9.79 -12.07
N ASP A 152 11.26 9.65 -13.20
CA ASP A 152 10.27 10.61 -13.68
C ASP A 152 9.02 10.70 -12.79
N LYS A 153 8.78 9.69 -11.96
CA LYS A 153 7.64 9.55 -11.05
C LYS A 153 7.97 9.80 -9.59
N LEU A 154 9.24 9.99 -9.25
CA LEU A 154 9.70 10.20 -7.88
C LEU A 154 8.98 11.40 -7.20
N ALA A 155 8.63 12.46 -7.94
CA ALA A 155 7.91 13.61 -7.39
C ALA A 155 6.44 13.30 -7.03
N ASP A 156 5.72 12.57 -7.89
CA ASP A 156 4.37 12.07 -7.58
C ASP A 156 4.43 11.05 -6.41
N TYR A 157 5.47 10.22 -6.37
CA TYR A 157 5.66 9.20 -5.33
C TYR A 157 6.00 9.82 -3.97
N THR A 158 6.87 10.83 -3.93
CA THR A 158 7.05 11.70 -2.75
C THR A 158 5.73 12.34 -2.33
N SER A 159 4.87 12.75 -3.27
CA SER A 159 3.58 13.37 -2.94
C SER A 159 2.60 12.37 -2.31
N PHE A 160 2.57 11.12 -2.78
CA PHE A 160 1.86 10.00 -2.16
C PHE A 160 2.36 9.74 -0.72
N LEU A 161 3.68 9.61 -0.53
CA LEU A 161 4.29 9.42 0.79
C LEU A 161 4.04 10.62 1.73
N SER A 162 4.09 11.86 1.21
CA SER A 162 3.77 13.07 1.97
C SER A 162 2.31 13.06 2.43
N GLY A 163 1.40 12.60 1.58
CA GLY A 163 -0.01 12.43 1.90
C GLY A 163 -0.20 11.51 3.11
N LEU A 164 0.38 10.31 3.07
CA LEU A 164 0.33 9.33 4.17
C LEU A 164 1.03 9.81 5.45
N ILE A 165 2.18 10.48 5.33
CA ILE A 165 2.96 10.93 6.48
C ILE A 165 2.33 12.14 7.18
N LEU A 166 1.86 13.15 6.43
CA LEU A 166 1.44 14.44 6.99
C LEU A 166 -0.05 14.51 7.34
N SER A 167 -0.88 13.64 6.77
CA SER A 167 -2.35 13.65 6.96
C SER A 167 -2.78 12.59 7.98
N SER A 168 -3.94 12.76 8.62
CA SER A 168 -4.56 11.71 9.45
C SER A 168 -5.26 10.63 8.63
N SER A 169 -5.63 10.94 7.38
CA SER A 169 -6.01 9.95 6.38
C SER A 169 -5.62 10.42 4.99
N TYR A 170 -5.39 9.48 4.07
CA TYR A 170 -5.03 9.77 2.70
C TYR A 170 -5.74 8.80 1.75
N THR A 171 -6.42 9.35 0.74
CA THR A 171 -7.10 8.59 -0.32
C THR A 171 -6.27 8.61 -1.59
N TYR A 172 -5.98 7.43 -2.12
CA TYR A 172 -5.39 7.26 -3.45
C TYR A 172 -6.30 6.39 -4.32
N GLU A 173 -5.99 6.36 -5.62
CA GLU A 173 -6.68 5.52 -6.59
C GLU A 173 -5.86 4.23 -6.76
N LEU A 174 -6.42 3.08 -6.43
CA LEU A 174 -5.90 1.79 -6.89
C LEU A 174 -6.74 1.38 -8.09
N ILE A 175 -6.20 1.59 -9.28
CA ILE A 175 -6.70 0.93 -10.46
C ILE A 175 -5.83 -0.31 -10.68
N GLY A 176 -6.42 -1.49 -10.89
CA GLY A 176 -5.94 -2.24 -12.06
C GLY A 176 -5.83 -3.76 -12.07
N THR A 177 -4.94 -4.30 -12.93
CA THR A 177 -5.14 -5.64 -13.50
C THR A 177 -4.85 -6.77 -12.53
N THR A 178 -5.63 -7.83 -12.67
CA THR A 178 -5.58 -9.03 -11.84
C THR A 178 -5.79 -10.22 -12.77
N ASP A 179 -5.15 -11.35 -12.49
CA ASP A 179 -5.59 -12.65 -12.97
C ASP A 179 -6.19 -13.41 -11.78
N VAL A 180 -7.24 -14.21 -11.99
CA VAL A 180 -7.85 -15.07 -10.95
C VAL A 180 -7.97 -16.51 -11.43
N ILE A 181 -7.85 -17.47 -10.53
CA ILE A 181 -8.20 -18.87 -10.79
C ILE A 181 -9.53 -19.17 -10.13
N VAL A 182 -10.47 -19.68 -10.92
CA VAL A 182 -11.86 -19.94 -10.55
C VAL A 182 -12.15 -21.44 -10.67
N ARG A 183 -12.58 -22.07 -9.57
CA ARG A 183 -12.87 -23.51 -9.50
C ARG A 183 -14.30 -23.81 -9.87
N LEU A 184 -14.57 -24.06 -11.15
CA LEU A 184 -15.89 -24.50 -11.59
C LEU A 184 -16.16 -25.94 -11.12
N SER A 185 -17.29 -26.14 -10.46
CA SER A 185 -17.83 -27.46 -10.11
C SER A 185 -19.16 -27.63 -10.84
N VAL A 186 -19.32 -28.70 -11.61
CA VAL A 186 -20.61 -29.04 -12.21
C VAL A 186 -21.53 -29.57 -11.10
N PRO A 187 -22.80 -29.12 -10.98
CA PRO A 187 -23.74 -29.70 -10.03
C PRO A 187 -23.93 -31.20 -10.29
N GLY A 188 -23.72 -32.05 -9.28
CA GLY A 188 -23.79 -33.52 -9.43
C GLY A 188 -25.14 -34.02 -9.97
N ALA A 189 -26.23 -33.31 -9.68
CA ALA A 189 -27.57 -33.55 -10.21
C ALA A 189 -27.67 -33.44 -11.76
N SER A 190 -26.69 -32.83 -12.42
CA SER A 190 -26.61 -32.70 -13.89
C SER A 190 -25.70 -33.74 -14.55
N MET A 191 -25.01 -34.60 -13.79
CA MET A 191 -24.07 -35.59 -14.30
C MET A 191 -24.22 -36.95 -13.60
N LEU A 192 -25.28 -37.69 -13.95
CA LEU A 192 -25.25 -39.15 -13.84
C LEU A 192 -24.22 -39.68 -14.86
N PRO A 193 -23.29 -40.59 -14.50
CA PRO A 193 -23.21 -41.36 -13.25
C PRO A 193 -22.21 -40.82 -12.20
N TYR A 194 -21.70 -39.59 -12.32
CA TYR A 194 -20.57 -39.09 -11.52
C TYR A 194 -20.91 -38.61 -10.09
N GLY A 195 -22.16 -38.24 -9.81
CA GLY A 195 -22.62 -37.86 -8.46
C GLY A 195 -21.79 -36.74 -7.82
N ASP A 196 -21.45 -36.88 -6.53
CA ASP A 196 -20.61 -35.92 -5.80
C ASP A 196 -19.14 -35.88 -6.27
N SER A 197 -18.72 -36.86 -7.09
CA SER A 197 -17.41 -36.88 -7.75
C SER A 197 -17.40 -36.09 -9.07
N ALA A 198 -18.30 -35.11 -9.22
CA ALA A 198 -18.38 -34.24 -10.38
C ALA A 198 -17.03 -33.54 -10.64
N PRO A 199 -16.53 -33.53 -11.91
CA PRO A 199 -15.21 -33.03 -12.22
C PRO A 199 -15.09 -31.54 -11.93
N LYS A 200 -14.17 -31.17 -11.04
CA LYS A 200 -13.83 -29.78 -10.72
C LYS A 200 -12.76 -29.32 -11.71
N LYS A 201 -13.02 -28.21 -12.40
CA LYS A 201 -12.08 -27.62 -13.37
C LYS A 201 -11.72 -26.21 -12.95
N ASP A 202 -10.44 -26.02 -12.69
CA ASP A 202 -9.87 -24.70 -12.43
C ASP A 202 -9.65 -23.98 -13.76
N ILE A 203 -10.12 -22.72 -13.84
CA ILE A 203 -9.99 -21.87 -15.02
C ILE A 203 -9.33 -20.57 -14.60
N THR A 204 -8.20 -20.25 -15.24
CA THR A 204 -7.57 -18.94 -15.13
C THR A 204 -8.33 -17.92 -16.00
N ILE A 205 -8.78 -16.84 -15.38
CA ILE A 205 -9.25 -15.62 -16.04
C ILE A 205 -8.09 -14.60 -15.96
N SER A 206 -7.91 -13.70 -16.93
CA SER A 206 -6.73 -12.82 -17.00
C SER A 206 -6.99 -11.47 -17.67
N GLY A 207 -6.31 -10.40 -17.21
CA GLY A 207 -6.41 -9.03 -17.77
C GLY A 207 -7.82 -8.40 -17.68
N ILE A 208 -8.35 -8.30 -16.46
CA ILE A 208 -9.77 -8.47 -16.12
C ILE A 208 -10.56 -7.09 -16.14
N GLY A 209 -11.51 -6.13 -16.15
CA GLY A 209 -11.29 -4.64 -16.10
C GLY A 209 -12.09 -3.79 -15.04
N VAL A 210 -11.47 -2.86 -14.26
CA VAL A 210 -12.02 -2.10 -13.08
C VAL A 210 -11.12 -0.95 -12.56
N SER A 211 -11.67 -0.04 -11.72
CA SER A 211 -10.99 0.95 -10.84
C SER A 211 -11.53 0.96 -9.38
N THR A 212 -10.74 1.38 -8.36
CA THR A 212 -11.25 1.72 -7.00
C THR A 212 -10.42 2.81 -6.31
N SER A 213 -11.02 3.58 -5.41
CA SER A 213 -10.29 4.39 -4.42
C SER A 213 -10.02 3.58 -3.16
N ILE A 214 -8.90 3.86 -2.48
CA ILE A 214 -8.53 3.30 -1.18
C ILE A 214 -8.12 4.45 -0.27
N THR A 215 -8.72 4.53 0.91
CA THR A 215 -8.34 5.47 1.98
C THR A 215 -7.61 4.68 3.05
N LEU A 216 -6.45 5.18 3.48
CA LEU A 216 -5.72 4.65 4.63
C LEU A 216 -5.63 5.73 5.73
N GLY A 217 -5.57 5.31 6.99
CA GLY A 217 -5.12 6.15 8.09
C GLY A 217 -3.64 6.52 7.93
N GLY A 218 -3.33 7.81 8.00
CA GLY A 218 -1.97 8.34 7.92
C GLY A 218 -1.34 8.57 9.29
N PHE A 219 -0.17 9.21 9.31
CA PHE A 219 0.62 9.45 10.54
C PHE A 219 0.48 10.87 11.11
N GLU A 220 -0.32 11.73 10.47
CA GLU A 220 -0.63 13.11 10.86
C GLU A 220 0.59 13.99 11.24
N GLY A 221 1.73 13.76 10.59
CA GLY A 221 3.00 14.48 10.82
C GLY A 221 3.79 14.02 12.03
N PHE A 222 3.43 12.87 12.65
CA PHE A 222 4.06 12.32 13.86
C PHE A 222 4.03 13.25 15.09
N LYS A 223 3.00 14.12 15.19
CA LYS A 223 2.84 15.11 16.28
C LYS A 223 2.89 14.50 17.69
N THR A 224 2.47 13.25 17.85
CA THR A 224 2.39 12.57 19.15
C THR A 224 3.69 11.81 19.43
N LEU A 225 4.67 12.55 19.94
CA LEU A 225 6.00 12.08 20.30
C LEU A 225 6.27 12.38 21.78
N GLU A 226 6.85 11.43 22.51
CA GLU A 226 7.27 11.62 23.91
C GLU A 226 8.68 11.08 24.15
N VAL A 227 9.39 11.66 25.11
CA VAL A 227 10.64 11.10 25.63
C VAL A 227 10.31 10.04 26.67
N VAL A 228 10.91 8.86 26.51
CA VAL A 228 10.92 7.77 27.49
C VAL A 228 12.26 7.80 28.22
N ASP A 229 12.25 7.45 29.51
CA ASP A 229 13.41 7.50 30.41
C ASP A 229 14.02 8.92 30.59
N LEU A 230 15.15 9.00 31.29
CA LEU A 230 15.93 10.24 31.43
C LEU A 230 16.93 10.37 30.27
N PRO A 231 16.95 11.50 29.54
CA PRO A 231 17.97 11.76 28.54
C PRO A 231 19.39 11.68 29.10
N THR A 232 20.31 11.09 28.34
CA THR A 232 21.73 10.97 28.72
C THR A 232 22.57 11.92 27.87
N LEU A 233 23.23 12.87 28.52
CA LEU A 233 24.09 13.87 27.88
C LEU A 233 25.57 13.52 28.04
N GLN A 234 26.31 13.54 26.93
CA GLN A 234 27.76 13.42 26.88
C GLN A 234 28.36 14.61 26.13
N LYS A 235 29.45 15.20 26.65
CA LYS A 235 30.25 16.23 25.96
C LYS A 235 31.29 15.56 25.07
N THR A 236 31.37 15.94 23.81
CA THR A 236 32.26 15.35 22.79
C THR A 236 33.37 16.35 22.42
N GLY A 237 34.28 16.58 23.38
CA GLY A 237 35.36 17.56 23.27
C GLY A 237 35.00 18.91 23.88
N ALA A 238 35.62 19.98 23.40
CA ALA A 238 35.46 21.33 23.97
C ALA A 238 34.16 22.03 23.55
N THR A 239 33.61 21.70 22.37
CA THR A 239 32.42 22.35 21.80
C THR A 239 31.35 21.36 21.30
N GLY A 240 31.69 20.09 21.11
CA GLY A 240 30.73 19.07 20.67
C GLY A 240 29.89 18.52 21.83
N TYR A 241 28.68 18.06 21.51
CA TYR A 241 27.88 17.25 22.42
C TYR A 241 27.12 16.12 21.69
N ALA A 242 26.72 15.11 22.46
CA ALA A 242 25.79 14.06 22.06
C ALA A 242 24.76 13.85 23.19
N LEU A 243 23.48 13.95 22.84
CA LEU A 243 22.35 13.69 23.72
C LEU A 243 21.61 12.44 23.22
N THR A 244 21.61 11.38 24.03
CA THR A 244 20.88 10.14 23.74
C THR A 244 19.51 10.19 24.40
N LEU A 245 18.49 9.85 23.61
CA LEU A 245 17.07 9.91 23.95
C LEU A 245 16.45 8.55 23.60
N ASN A 246 15.62 7.99 24.49
CA ASN A 246 14.61 7.03 24.07
C ASN A 246 13.35 7.82 23.73
N LEU A 247 12.81 7.63 22.54
CA LEU A 247 11.61 8.32 22.06
C LEU A 247 10.51 7.30 21.78
N ASN A 248 9.25 7.62 22.08
CA ASN A 248 8.10 6.81 21.70
C ASN A 248 7.18 7.58 20.74
N PHE A 249 6.98 7.02 19.55
CA PHE A 249 6.10 7.55 18.50
C PHE A 249 4.72 6.86 18.56
N LYS A 250 3.65 7.62 18.75
CA LYS A 250 2.29 7.06 18.76
C LYS A 250 1.71 7.15 17.36
N SER A 251 1.32 6.01 16.77
CA SER A 251 0.78 5.96 15.42
C SER A 251 -0.73 6.19 15.44
N PRO A 252 -1.26 7.24 14.77
CA PRO A 252 -2.69 7.36 14.52
C PRO A 252 -3.17 6.47 13.36
N SER A 253 -2.26 5.82 12.62
CA SER A 253 -2.62 4.85 11.58
C SER A 253 -3.01 3.51 12.22
N PRO A 254 -4.21 2.96 11.93
CA PRO A 254 -4.66 1.68 12.48
C PRO A 254 -4.17 0.46 11.67
N GLU A 255 -3.60 0.68 10.48
CA GLU A 255 -3.43 -0.37 9.46
C GLU A 255 -2.07 -0.35 8.73
N ILE A 256 -1.28 0.72 8.84
CA ILE A 256 0.03 0.84 8.18
C ILE A 256 1.19 0.64 9.15
N THR A 257 2.16 -0.19 8.75
CA THR A 257 3.56 -0.12 9.24
C THR A 257 4.45 0.57 8.20
N MET A 258 5.31 1.49 8.64
CA MET A 258 6.38 2.06 7.80
C MET A 258 7.73 1.86 8.48
N ARG A 259 8.69 1.25 7.76
CA ARG A 259 10.09 1.10 8.18
C ARG A 259 10.95 2.10 7.42
N PHE A 260 11.32 3.21 8.06
CA PHE A 260 12.09 4.29 7.46
C PHE A 260 13.61 4.07 7.51
N GLY A 261 14.07 3.20 8.40
CA GLY A 261 15.49 2.95 8.64
C GLY A 261 16.17 4.09 9.39
N ASP A 262 17.46 4.32 9.13
CA ASP A 262 18.18 5.48 9.67
C ASP A 262 17.60 6.79 9.11
N VAL A 263 17.04 7.63 10.00
CA VAL A 263 16.46 8.94 9.64
C VAL A 263 17.13 10.07 10.42
N THR A 264 17.55 11.12 9.72
CA THR A 264 18.16 12.31 10.34
C THR A 264 17.22 13.51 10.22
N LEU A 265 16.87 14.13 11.35
CA LEU A 265 16.09 15.37 11.40
C LEU A 265 16.98 16.52 11.93
N ARG A 266 16.67 17.75 11.55
CA ARG A 266 17.26 18.97 12.13
C ARG A 266 16.50 19.34 13.39
N ALA A 267 17.22 19.67 14.46
CA ALA A 267 16.64 20.22 15.67
C ALA A 267 16.88 21.73 15.73
N VAL A 268 15.81 22.50 15.95
CA VAL A 268 15.88 23.90 16.36
C VAL A 268 15.30 24.06 17.76
N ASN A 269 15.81 25.00 18.54
CA ASN A 269 15.26 25.31 19.87
C ASN A 269 13.99 26.18 19.77
N SER A 270 13.39 26.47 20.92
CA SER A 270 12.23 27.36 21.09
C SER A 270 12.41 28.79 20.54
N ALA A 271 13.65 29.25 20.33
CA ALA A 271 13.98 30.53 19.68
C ALA A 271 14.19 30.42 18.15
N GLY A 272 14.06 29.22 17.57
CA GLY A 272 14.28 28.96 16.14
C GLY A 272 15.75 28.82 15.72
N ALA A 273 16.69 28.84 16.67
CA ALA A 273 18.12 28.65 16.39
C ALA A 273 18.44 27.16 16.18
N ALA A 274 19.31 26.87 15.21
CA ALA A 274 19.75 25.51 14.93
C ALA A 274 20.72 25.00 16.00
N VAL A 275 20.29 23.98 16.76
CA VAL A 275 21.13 23.35 17.79
C VAL A 275 21.91 22.16 17.22
N GLY A 276 21.35 21.43 16.25
CA GLY A 276 22.05 20.30 15.64
C GLY A 276 21.15 19.36 14.83
N THR A 277 21.55 18.09 14.75
CA THR A 277 20.82 17.03 14.05
C THR A 277 20.58 15.81 14.94
N ILE A 278 19.35 15.30 14.92
CA ILE A 278 18.94 14.08 15.62
C ILE A 278 18.85 12.90 14.64
N LEU A 279 19.56 11.82 14.96
CA LEU A 279 19.53 10.55 14.23
C LEU A 279 18.60 9.58 14.95
N LEU A 280 17.50 9.20 14.30
CA LEU A 280 16.65 8.06 14.65
C LEU A 280 17.25 6.81 13.97
N ARG A 281 17.51 5.74 14.73
CA ARG A 281 18.12 4.49 14.22
C ARG A 281 17.06 3.42 13.96
N ASP A 282 17.12 2.74 12.80
CA ASP A 282 16.13 1.75 12.31
C ASP A 282 14.66 2.13 12.60
N TRP A 283 14.33 3.42 12.39
CA TRP A 283 13.05 3.97 12.78
C TRP A 283 11.91 3.28 12.04
N THR A 284 11.02 2.66 12.82
CA THR A 284 9.86 1.92 12.35
C THR A 284 8.65 2.38 13.15
N VAL A 285 7.55 2.69 12.46
CA VAL A 285 6.27 3.04 13.08
C VAL A 285 5.23 2.02 12.62
N LYS A 286 4.59 1.36 13.57
CA LYS A 286 3.56 0.33 13.44
C LYS A 286 2.21 0.84 13.96
N PRO A 287 1.08 0.19 13.65
CA PRO A 287 -0.20 0.51 14.26
C PRO A 287 -0.15 0.44 15.79
N GLY A 288 -0.75 1.42 16.46
CA GLY A 288 -0.76 1.52 17.93
C GLY A 288 0.18 2.57 18.51
N ASN A 289 0.22 2.62 19.85
CA ASN A 289 0.81 3.73 20.62
C ASN A 289 2.30 3.57 20.95
N ASP A 290 2.87 2.38 20.76
CA ASP A 290 4.18 2.01 21.34
C ASP A 290 5.19 1.67 20.23
N ASN A 291 5.84 2.70 19.70
CA ASN A 291 6.94 2.60 18.75
C ASN A 291 8.20 3.26 19.34
N PRO A 292 8.92 2.56 20.24
CA PRO A 292 10.15 3.05 20.83
C PRO A 292 11.28 3.09 19.79
N VAL A 293 12.05 4.18 19.79
CA VAL A 293 13.27 4.34 18.99
C VAL A 293 14.35 5.08 19.78
N THR A 294 15.57 4.57 19.78
CA THR A 294 16.71 5.30 20.34
C THR A 294 17.19 6.34 19.33
N ALA A 295 17.24 7.58 19.79
CA ALA A 295 17.62 8.75 19.02
C ALA A 295 18.87 9.40 19.61
N VAL A 296 19.73 9.97 18.75
CA VAL A 296 20.95 10.68 19.18
C VAL A 296 20.98 12.06 18.54
N LEU A 297 20.81 13.11 19.35
CA LEU A 297 20.99 14.51 18.95
C LEU A 297 22.47 14.89 19.10
N THR A 298 23.08 15.39 18.04
CA THR A 298 24.48 15.85 18.00
C THR A 298 24.55 17.28 17.49
N GLY A 299 25.48 18.06 18.04
CA GLY A 299 25.73 19.45 17.64
C GLY A 299 27.06 19.97 18.19
N ASP A 300 27.51 21.09 17.64
CA ASP A 300 28.76 21.78 17.98
C ASP A 300 28.63 23.32 18.01
N SER A 301 27.41 23.85 17.85
CA SER A 301 27.13 25.29 17.89
C SER A 301 27.12 25.86 19.31
N ALA A 302 27.44 27.15 19.44
CA ALA A 302 27.42 27.84 20.73
C ALA A 302 25.99 27.90 21.32
N GLU A 303 24.99 28.04 20.46
CA GLU A 303 23.57 27.99 20.77
C GLU A 303 23.17 26.59 21.25
N GLY A 304 23.66 25.54 20.58
CA GLY A 304 23.47 24.15 21.00
C GLY A 304 24.05 23.87 22.39
N LEU A 305 25.27 24.32 22.67
CA LEU A 305 25.90 24.22 23.98
C LEU A 305 25.13 24.96 25.09
N GLN A 306 24.59 26.15 24.80
CA GLN A 306 23.75 26.88 25.75
C GLN A 306 22.47 26.11 26.07
N VAL A 307 21.74 25.67 25.04
CA VAL A 307 20.50 24.89 25.21
C VAL A 307 20.77 23.56 25.93
N VAL A 308 21.91 22.92 25.67
CA VAL A 308 22.38 21.73 26.40
C VAL A 308 22.62 22.01 27.89
N SER A 309 23.06 23.22 28.27
CA SER A 309 23.15 23.62 29.69
C SER A 309 21.78 23.94 30.32
N THR A 310 20.79 24.36 29.53
CA THR A 310 19.39 24.45 29.97
C THR A 310 18.78 23.06 30.16
N LEU A 311 19.12 22.10 29.29
CA LEU A 311 18.67 20.72 29.42
C LEU A 311 19.11 20.06 30.72
N THR A 312 20.28 20.35 31.29
CA THR A 312 20.69 19.75 32.59
C THR A 312 19.99 20.34 33.81
N THR A 313 19.12 21.36 33.64
CA THR A 313 18.47 22.06 34.76
C THR A 313 16.93 22.07 34.67
N THR A 314 16.34 22.38 33.52
CA THR A 314 14.87 22.51 33.38
C THR A 314 14.25 21.67 32.27
N GLY A 315 15.03 21.24 31.28
CA GLY A 315 14.48 20.82 29.98
C GLY A 315 14.13 22.01 29.07
N ASP A 316 13.80 21.73 27.80
CA ASP A 316 13.42 22.70 26.77
C ASP A 316 12.57 22.01 25.68
N THR A 317 11.94 22.79 24.80
CA THR A 317 11.16 22.32 23.64
C THR A 317 11.90 22.60 22.34
N PHE A 318 11.95 21.58 21.48
CA PHE A 318 12.64 21.61 20.18
C PHE A 318 11.65 21.31 19.06
N THR A 319 11.73 22.03 17.95
CA THR A 319 11.07 21.58 16.71
C THR A 319 12.05 20.71 15.93
N LEU A 320 11.72 19.44 15.77
CA LEU A 320 12.39 18.52 14.85
C LEU A 320 11.80 18.70 13.45
N SER A 321 12.66 18.78 12.42
CA SER A 321 12.23 19.00 11.04
C SER A 321 13.03 18.16 10.05
N GLY A 322 12.35 17.58 9.07
CA GLY A 322 13.03 16.85 7.99
C GLY A 322 13.60 17.78 6.91
N PHE A 323 14.42 17.22 6.04
CA PHE A 323 15.07 17.91 4.92
C PHE A 323 15.44 16.90 3.82
N LYS A 324 15.91 17.38 2.67
CA LYS A 324 16.24 16.55 1.49
C LYS A 324 17.24 15.39 1.75
N GLY A 325 18.00 15.45 2.85
CA GLY A 325 18.93 14.40 3.28
C GLY A 325 18.45 13.54 4.45
N SER A 326 17.17 13.62 4.84
CA SER A 326 16.66 12.96 6.05
C SER A 326 16.58 11.44 5.99
N SER A 327 16.61 10.84 4.80
CA SER A 327 16.66 9.38 4.63
C SER A 327 17.51 9.03 3.40
N LYS A 328 18.01 7.79 3.34
CA LYS A 328 18.64 7.21 2.15
C LYS A 328 17.62 6.99 1.02
N ASN A 329 16.34 6.78 1.36
CA ASN A 329 15.25 6.73 0.39
C ASN A 329 14.81 8.16 0.02
N LEU A 330 15.00 8.56 -1.24
CA LEU A 330 14.68 9.92 -1.71
C LEU A 330 13.18 10.25 -1.63
N GLY A 331 12.30 9.26 -1.84
CA GLY A 331 10.86 9.42 -1.71
C GLY A 331 10.47 9.83 -0.29
N VAL A 332 10.98 9.08 0.70
CA VAL A 332 10.84 9.35 2.13
C VAL A 332 11.50 10.67 2.53
N ALA A 333 12.73 10.95 2.10
CA ALA A 333 13.43 12.19 2.44
C ALA A 333 12.69 13.44 1.92
N GLY A 334 12.07 13.34 0.74
CA GLY A 334 11.18 14.38 0.21
C GLY A 334 9.92 14.57 1.06
N ALA A 335 9.28 13.49 1.50
CA ALA A 335 8.08 13.55 2.33
C ALA A 335 8.35 14.06 3.76
N LEU A 336 9.46 13.61 4.37
CA LEU A 336 9.92 14.10 5.67
C LEU A 336 10.29 15.59 5.64
N ALA A 337 10.64 16.17 4.50
CA ALA A 337 10.90 17.61 4.40
C ALA A 337 9.67 18.50 4.70
N GLY A 338 8.46 17.94 4.70
CA GLY A 338 7.25 18.60 5.19
C GLY A 338 6.96 18.39 6.69
N VAL A 339 7.65 17.45 7.34
CA VAL A 339 7.42 17.09 8.75
C VAL A 339 8.02 18.13 9.68
N LYS A 340 7.21 18.53 10.68
CA LYS A 340 7.63 19.26 11.88
C LYS A 340 7.00 18.59 13.09
N ILE A 341 7.82 18.25 14.08
CA ILE A 341 7.39 17.59 15.33
C ILE A 341 7.96 18.42 16.47
N ASP A 342 7.11 18.90 17.38
CA ASP A 342 7.57 19.58 18.59
C ASP A 342 7.82 18.54 19.68
N LEU A 343 9.06 18.51 20.18
CA LEU A 343 9.56 17.57 21.17
C LEU A 343 9.96 18.33 22.44
N PHE A 344 9.22 18.11 23.53
CA PHE A 344 9.69 18.50 24.86
C PHE A 344 10.71 17.46 25.36
N ILE A 345 11.91 17.93 25.72
CA ILE A 345 12.94 17.10 26.34
C ILE A 345 13.01 17.48 27.83
N PRO A 346 12.76 16.54 28.76
CA PRO A 346 12.85 16.79 30.19
C PRO A 346 14.32 16.98 30.63
N ALA A 347 14.54 17.35 31.89
CA ALA A 347 15.88 17.57 32.42
C ALA A 347 16.80 16.34 32.22
N ALA A 348 17.90 16.55 31.49
CA ALA A 348 18.86 15.53 31.08
C ALA A 348 19.89 15.26 32.18
N LYS A 349 20.31 13.99 32.30
CA LYS A 349 21.44 13.61 33.15
C LYS A 349 22.75 13.74 32.39
N GLU A 350 23.66 14.58 32.88
CA GLU A 350 25.07 14.58 32.46
C GLU A 350 25.79 13.35 33.06
N VAL A 351 26.66 12.72 32.25
CA VAL A 351 27.35 11.44 32.55
C VAL A 351 28.85 11.54 32.25
#